data_AF-A0A6M5YF27-F1
#
_entry.id   AF-A0A6M5YF27-F1
#
_cell.length_a   1.000
_cell.length_b   1.000
_cell.length_c   1.000
_cell.angle_alpha   90.00
_cell.angle_beta   90.00
_cell.angle_gamma   90.00
#
_symmetry.space_group_name_H-M   'P 1'
#
loop_
_entity.id
_entity.type
_entity.pdbx_description
1 polymer ?
#
loop_
_entity_poly.entity_id
_entity_poly.type
_entity_poly.pdbx_seq_one_letter_code
_entity_poly.pdbx_strand_id
1 'polypeptide(L)'
;MHLSVHKTHVRAGRSETQVAVQEVVTHFWQNVYCDLVRPLAATPGTAVLPFQYRKLPRAKRVAVECGPTSVLKKHGLTHQNYKQPKGGPLTPLRRRTRHAILAGLGRWVRISDRHRRAIMRNPGADALDAVIAAAGPLHEFREADHAAMARHDHFPREGRAYV
;
A
#
# COMPACT_ATOMS: atom_id res chain seq x y z
N MET A 1 -9.95 -8.16 -27.36
CA MET A 1 -10.38 -8.55 -26.00
C MET A 1 -11.56 -7.66 -25.63
N HIS A 2 -12.78 -8.14 -25.88
CA HIS A 2 -14.03 -7.38 -25.71
C HIS A 2 -14.50 -7.55 -24.26
N LEU A 3 -14.60 -6.45 -23.50
CA LEU A 3 -15.24 -6.47 -22.18
C LEU A 3 -16.72 -6.13 -22.36
N SER A 4 -17.58 -7.14 -22.19
CA SER A 4 -19.03 -6.97 -22.06
C SER A 4 -19.37 -6.67 -20.61
N VAL A 5 -20.04 -5.54 -20.36
CA VAL A 5 -20.54 -5.15 -19.03
C VAL A 5 -21.93 -5.74 -18.86
N HIS A 6 -22.06 -6.80 -18.07
CA HIS A 6 -23.36 -7.27 -17.59
C HIS A 6 -23.82 -6.37 -16.44
N LYS A 7 -24.92 -5.64 -16.65
CA LYS A 7 -25.64 -4.93 -15.59
C LYS A 7 -26.40 -5.96 -14.75
N THR A 8 -25.99 -6.15 -13.51
CA THR A 8 -26.79 -6.87 -12.49
C THR A 8 -27.47 -5.83 -11.60
N HIS A 9 -28.80 -5.94 -11.44
CA HIS A 9 -29.59 -5.01 -10.63
C HIS A 9 -29.15 -5.04 -9.15
N VAL A 10 -28.71 -3.89 -8.65
CA VAL A 10 -28.30 -3.67 -7.26
C VAL A 10 -29.53 -3.34 -6.40
N ARG A 11 -29.79 -4.16 -5.36
CA ARG A 11 -30.70 -3.80 -4.26
C ARG A 11 -30.11 -2.65 -3.45
N ALA A 12 -30.99 -1.72 -3.08
CA ALA A 12 -30.71 -0.41 -2.50
C ALA A 12 -29.67 -0.41 -1.35
N GLY A 13 -28.69 0.50 -1.44
CA GLY A 13 -27.87 0.89 -0.28
C GLY A 13 -26.44 1.38 -0.56
N ARG A 14 -25.86 1.13 -1.74
CA ARG A 14 -24.52 1.62 -2.10
C ARG A 14 -24.56 2.22 -3.50
N SER A 15 -23.90 3.37 -3.69
CA SER A 15 -23.83 4.00 -5.02
C SER A 15 -23.06 3.08 -5.99
N GLU A 16 -23.45 3.04 -7.26
CA GLU A 16 -22.79 2.21 -8.29
C GLU A 16 -21.26 2.40 -8.33
N THR A 17 -20.80 3.62 -8.04
CA THR A 17 -19.37 3.95 -7.93
C THR A 17 -18.68 3.26 -6.75
N GLN A 18 -19.33 3.15 -5.58
CA GLN A 18 -18.77 2.44 -4.42
C GLN A 18 -18.71 0.93 -4.65
N VAL A 19 -19.73 0.36 -5.31
CA VAL A 19 -19.76 -1.07 -5.66
C VAL A 19 -18.67 -1.40 -6.67
N ALA A 20 -18.52 -0.60 -7.74
CA ALA A 20 -17.49 -0.79 -8.74
C ALA A 20 -16.06 -0.64 -8.17
N VAL A 21 -15.82 0.32 -7.26
CA VAL A 21 -14.52 0.47 -6.59
C VAL A 21 -14.24 -0.73 -5.68
N GLN A 22 -15.25 -1.21 -4.95
CA GLN A 22 -15.07 -2.36 -4.06
C GLN A 22 -14.85 -3.66 -4.84
N GLU A 23 -15.53 -3.89 -5.96
CA GLU A 23 -15.31 -5.04 -6.84
C GLU A 23 -13.95 -5.02 -7.54
N VAL A 24 -13.50 -3.85 -8.04
CA VAL A 24 -12.16 -3.70 -8.64
C VAL A 24 -11.06 -3.91 -7.59
N VAL A 25 -11.24 -3.38 -6.38
CA VAL A 25 -10.31 -3.60 -5.26
C VAL A 25 -10.30 -5.08 -4.86
N THR A 26 -11.45 -5.74 -4.82
CA THR A 26 -11.56 -7.17 -4.45
C THR A 26 -10.91 -8.08 -5.50
N HIS A 27 -11.15 -7.83 -6.80
CA HIS A 27 -10.49 -8.58 -7.88
C HIS A 27 -8.98 -8.34 -7.95
N PHE A 28 -8.54 -7.09 -7.75
CA PHE A 28 -7.11 -6.77 -7.67
C PHE A 28 -6.47 -7.48 -6.48
N TRP A 29 -7.12 -7.48 -5.31
CA TRP A 29 -6.66 -8.21 -4.14
C TRP A 29 -6.65 -9.72 -4.35
N GLN A 30 -7.66 -10.31 -4.99
CA GLN A 30 -7.67 -11.75 -5.28
C GLN A 30 -6.51 -12.16 -6.20
N ASN A 31 -6.23 -11.39 -7.25
CA ASN A 31 -5.13 -11.69 -8.16
C ASN A 31 -3.75 -11.45 -7.51
N VAL A 32 -3.56 -10.34 -6.80
CA VAL A 32 -2.31 -10.06 -6.06
C VAL A 32 -2.09 -11.07 -4.93
N TYR A 33 -3.14 -11.45 -4.22
CA TYR A 33 -3.03 -12.41 -3.12
C TYR A 33 -2.66 -13.81 -3.63
N CYS A 34 -3.30 -14.28 -4.69
CA CYS A 34 -3.00 -15.59 -5.27
C CYS A 34 -1.59 -15.68 -5.87
N ASP A 35 -1.15 -14.64 -6.58
CA ASP A 35 0.09 -14.74 -7.37
C ASP A 35 1.33 -14.25 -6.61
N LEU A 36 1.20 -13.29 -5.69
CA LEU A 36 2.34 -12.71 -4.97
C LEU A 36 2.35 -13.11 -3.49
N VAL A 37 1.20 -13.03 -2.82
CA VAL A 37 1.16 -13.26 -1.37
C VAL A 37 1.25 -14.75 -1.04
N ARG A 38 0.59 -15.63 -1.81
CA ARG A 38 0.57 -17.07 -1.54
C ARG A 38 1.96 -17.72 -1.63
N PRO A 39 2.82 -17.44 -2.64
CA PRO A 39 4.20 -17.95 -2.65
C PRO A 39 5.05 -17.43 -1.48
N LEU A 40 4.90 -16.15 -1.12
CA LEU A 40 5.58 -15.58 0.05
C LEU A 40 5.11 -16.22 1.35
N ALA A 41 3.81 -16.46 1.49
CA ALA A 41 3.20 -17.15 2.63
C ALA A 41 3.67 -18.60 2.77
N ALA A 42 4.07 -19.24 1.67
CA ALA A 42 4.64 -20.59 1.66
C ALA A 42 6.14 -20.61 1.96
N THR A 43 6.85 -19.48 1.81
CA THR A 43 8.30 -19.41 1.99
C THR A 43 8.69 -19.64 3.46
N PRO A 44 9.58 -20.61 3.77
CA PRO A 44 10.03 -20.86 5.13
C PRO A 44 10.62 -19.62 5.80
N GLY A 45 10.29 -19.42 7.08
CA GLY A 45 10.71 -18.26 7.86
C GLY A 45 10.06 -16.94 7.43
N THR A 46 9.04 -16.94 6.57
CA THR A 46 8.25 -15.74 6.23
C THR A 46 6.90 -15.79 6.93
N ALA A 47 6.53 -14.67 7.58
CA ALA A 47 5.18 -14.44 8.09
C ALA A 47 4.53 -13.32 7.27
N VAL A 48 3.38 -13.63 6.65
CA VAL A 48 2.55 -12.61 5.99
C VAL A 48 1.51 -12.12 6.98
N LEU A 49 1.57 -10.86 7.38
CA LEU A 49 0.63 -10.29 8.33
C LEU A 49 -0.49 -9.51 7.62
N PRO A 50 -1.69 -9.48 8.23
CA PRO A 50 -2.06 -10.10 9.51
C PRO A 50 -2.46 -11.60 9.41
N PHE A 51 -2.45 -12.19 8.22
CA PHE A 51 -2.93 -13.56 7.98
C PHE A 51 -2.22 -14.65 8.80
N GLN A 52 -0.95 -14.45 9.15
CA GLN A 52 -0.09 -15.49 9.71
C GLN A 52 0.59 -15.09 11.03
N TYR A 53 -0.13 -14.43 11.94
CA TYR A 53 0.40 -14.07 13.27
C TYR A 53 1.03 -15.27 14.01
N ARG A 54 0.47 -16.47 13.86
CA ARG A 54 1.04 -17.71 14.42
C ARG A 54 2.49 -18.01 13.99
N LYS A 55 2.92 -17.50 12.83
CA LYS A 55 4.29 -17.68 12.32
C LYS A 55 5.26 -16.62 12.85
N LEU A 56 4.76 -15.50 13.36
CA LEU A 56 5.57 -14.33 13.73
C LEU A 56 6.70 -14.66 14.71
N PRO A 57 6.52 -15.47 15.78
CA PRO A 57 7.61 -15.77 16.73
C PRO A 57 8.80 -16.52 16.12
N ARG A 58 8.61 -17.17 14.96
CA ARG A 58 9.64 -17.96 14.26
C ARG A 58 10.02 -17.33 12.92
N ALA A 59 9.48 -16.16 12.60
CA ALA A 59 9.69 -15.51 11.32
C ALA A 59 11.08 -14.86 11.28
N LYS A 60 11.81 -15.11 10.20
CA LYS A 60 13.02 -14.37 9.83
C LYS A 60 12.69 -13.11 9.04
N ARG A 61 11.52 -13.11 8.39
CA ARG A 61 11.02 -12.04 7.52
C ARG A 61 9.52 -11.85 7.72
N VAL A 62 9.09 -10.61 7.75
CA VAL A 62 7.68 -10.24 7.82
C VAL A 62 7.31 -9.53 6.52
N ALA A 63 6.24 -10.01 5.88
CA ALA A 63 5.63 -9.36 4.73
C ALA A 63 4.30 -8.74 5.18
N VAL A 64 4.09 -7.49 4.79
CA VAL A 64 2.85 -6.75 5.03
C VAL A 64 2.39 -6.17 3.70
N GLU A 65 1.09 -6.15 3.47
CA GLU A 65 0.54 -5.45 2.32
C GLU A 65 0.51 -3.94 2.57
N CYS A 66 0.79 -3.18 1.51
CA CYS A 66 0.79 -1.73 1.52
C CYS A 66 0.45 -1.14 0.16
N GLY A 67 -0.51 -0.21 0.16
CA GLY A 67 -0.74 0.72 -0.94
C GLY A 67 -0.13 2.10 -0.67
N PRO A 68 0.84 2.61 -1.46
CA PRO A 68 1.47 3.91 -1.21
C PRO A 68 0.48 5.07 -1.06
N THR A 69 -0.53 5.13 -1.93
CA THR A 69 -1.58 6.17 -1.85
C THR A 69 -2.37 6.08 -0.54
N SER A 70 -2.63 4.88 -0.05
CA SER A 70 -3.38 4.67 1.19
C SER A 70 -2.57 5.11 2.41
N VAL A 71 -1.26 4.86 2.42
CA VAL A 71 -0.33 5.40 3.43
C VAL A 71 -0.41 6.92 3.47
N LEU A 72 -0.26 7.56 2.30
CA LEU A 72 -0.29 9.02 2.23
C LEU A 72 -1.63 9.58 2.74
N LYS A 73 -2.76 8.97 2.37
CA LYS A 73 -4.09 9.39 2.82
C LYS A 73 -4.26 9.28 4.33
N LYS A 74 -3.90 8.13 4.91
CA LYS A 74 -4.08 7.88 6.35
C LYS A 74 -3.31 8.88 7.21
N HIS A 75 -2.10 9.22 6.80
CA HIS A 75 -1.23 10.11 7.55
C HIS A 75 -1.38 11.59 7.17
N GLY A 76 -2.45 11.95 6.46
CA GLY A 76 -2.74 13.33 6.07
C GLY A 76 -1.69 13.95 5.14
N LEU A 77 -0.95 13.11 4.40
CA LEU A 77 0.06 13.56 3.44
C LEU A 77 -0.57 13.81 2.06
N THR A 78 0.06 14.69 1.29
CA THR A 78 -0.35 14.94 -0.09
C THR A 78 -0.21 13.66 -0.91
N HIS A 79 -1.30 13.19 -1.51
CA HIS A 79 -1.35 11.92 -2.24
C HIS A 79 -1.68 12.08 -3.73
N GLN A 80 -2.01 13.29 -4.15
CA GLN A 80 -2.32 13.62 -5.54
C GLN A 80 -1.14 14.25 -6.24
N ASN A 81 -1.08 14.12 -7.56
CA ASN A 81 -0.16 14.85 -8.42
C ASN A 81 1.35 14.60 -8.21
N TYR A 82 1.78 13.57 -7.47
CA TYR A 82 3.22 13.30 -7.29
C TYR A 82 3.86 12.50 -8.44
N LYS A 83 3.11 11.69 -9.20
CA LYS A 83 3.61 10.94 -10.39
C LYS A 83 3.64 11.81 -11.64
N GLN A 84 4.57 11.63 -12.56
CA GLN A 84 4.61 12.33 -13.85
C GLN A 84 4.36 11.32 -15.01
N PRO A 85 3.10 11.06 -15.40
CA PRO A 85 2.76 9.95 -16.30
C PRO A 85 3.36 10.10 -17.70
N LYS A 86 3.45 11.33 -18.20
CA LYS A 86 4.05 11.63 -19.51
C LYS A 86 5.58 11.54 -19.52
N GLY A 87 6.21 11.21 -18.39
CA GLY A 87 7.67 11.28 -18.23
C GLY A 87 8.22 12.72 -18.29
N GLY A 88 9.53 12.81 -18.51
CA GLY A 88 10.25 14.09 -18.57
C GLY A 88 10.45 14.78 -17.22
N PRO A 89 10.93 16.05 -17.23
CA PRO A 89 11.16 16.80 -16.00
C PRO A 89 9.89 17.00 -15.17
N LEU A 90 10.03 16.95 -13.84
CA LEU A 90 8.91 17.26 -12.94
C LEU A 90 8.48 18.72 -13.09
N THR A 91 7.17 18.92 -13.27
CA THR A 91 6.57 20.26 -13.20
C THR A 91 6.72 20.84 -11.79
N PRO A 92 6.67 22.18 -11.64
CA PRO A 92 6.79 22.82 -10.32
C PRO A 92 5.76 22.33 -9.29
N LEU A 93 4.54 22.01 -9.72
CA LEU A 93 3.51 21.45 -8.84
C LEU A 93 3.94 20.08 -8.29
N ARG A 94 4.29 19.14 -9.18
CA ARG A 94 4.67 17.77 -8.76
C ARG A 94 5.92 17.77 -7.90
N ARG A 95 6.88 18.64 -8.21
CA ARG A 95 8.09 18.83 -7.41
C ARG A 95 7.76 19.27 -5.98
N ARG A 96 6.88 20.27 -5.81
CA ARG A 96 6.41 20.73 -4.50
C ARG A 96 5.70 19.62 -3.74
N THR A 97 4.78 18.89 -4.38
CA THR A 97 4.11 17.73 -3.77
C THR A 97 5.11 16.70 -3.26
N ARG A 98 6.11 16.31 -4.08
CA ARG A 98 7.11 15.33 -3.67
C ARG A 98 7.95 15.79 -2.49
N HIS A 99 8.33 17.07 -2.44
CA HIS A 99 9.03 17.62 -1.28
C HIS A 99 8.16 17.56 -0.02
N ALA A 100 6.87 17.87 -0.12
CA ALA A 100 5.95 17.75 1.01
C ALA A 100 5.83 16.30 1.51
N ILE A 101 5.72 15.33 0.59
CA ILE A 101 5.74 13.91 0.94
C ILE A 101 7.05 13.54 1.64
N LEU A 102 8.20 13.86 1.05
CA LEU A 102 9.52 13.54 1.63
C LEU A 102 9.77 14.21 2.98
N ALA A 103 9.24 15.41 3.20
CA ALA A 103 9.28 16.08 4.49
C ALA A 103 8.42 15.32 5.52
N GLY A 104 7.19 14.94 5.15
CA GLY A 104 6.30 14.14 5.99
C GLY A 104 6.88 12.78 6.38
N LEU A 105 7.44 12.06 5.40
CA LEU A 105 8.13 10.77 5.61
C LEU A 105 9.41 10.91 6.44
N GLY A 106 10.06 12.08 6.37
CA GLY A 106 11.26 12.40 7.15
C GLY A 106 11.08 12.28 8.67
N ARG A 107 9.83 12.31 9.15
CA ARG A 107 9.48 12.08 10.56
C ARG A 107 9.62 10.62 10.98
N TRP A 108 9.57 9.68 10.03
CA TRP A 108 9.64 8.24 10.31
C TRP A 108 10.96 7.62 9.87
N VAL A 109 11.54 8.13 8.79
CA VAL A 109 12.75 7.57 8.18
C VAL A 109 13.76 8.65 7.79
N ARG A 110 15.03 8.37 8.04
CA ARG A 110 16.12 9.23 7.57
C ARG A 110 16.43 8.94 6.10
N ILE A 111 16.16 9.90 5.23
CA ILE A 111 16.47 9.82 3.80
C ILE A 111 17.65 10.76 3.51
N SER A 112 18.81 10.19 3.17
CA SER A 112 20.01 10.97 2.82
C SER A 112 19.80 11.80 1.55
N ASP A 113 20.56 12.87 1.39
CA ASP A 113 20.43 13.76 0.23
C ASP A 113 20.68 13.06 -1.10
N ARG A 114 21.57 12.06 -1.13
CA ARG A 114 21.79 11.22 -2.30
C ARG A 114 20.49 10.52 -2.73
N HIS A 115 19.78 9.89 -1.79
CA HIS A 115 18.52 9.21 -2.09
C HIS A 115 17.40 10.21 -2.39
N ARG A 116 17.33 11.34 -1.69
CA ARG A 116 16.39 12.43 -2.01
C ARG A 116 16.55 12.88 -3.46
N ARG A 117 17.78 13.10 -3.93
CA ARG A 117 18.06 13.46 -5.34
C ARG A 117 17.62 12.37 -6.31
N ALA A 118 17.89 11.10 -6.01
CA ALA A 118 17.47 9.98 -6.85
C ALA A 118 15.93 9.91 -6.97
N ILE A 119 15.22 10.02 -5.85
CA ILE A 119 13.76 10.03 -5.80
C ILE A 119 13.18 11.19 -6.62
N MET A 120 13.76 12.38 -6.49
CA MET A 120 13.29 13.57 -7.23
C MET A 120 13.57 13.50 -8.73
N ARG A 121 14.50 12.64 -9.18
CA ARG A 121 14.84 12.45 -10.61
C ARG A 121 14.09 11.30 -11.28
N ASN A 122 13.32 10.50 -10.53
CA ASN A 122 12.54 9.38 -11.09
C ASN A 122 11.10 9.85 -11.42
N PRO A 123 10.75 10.14 -12.69
CA PRO A 123 9.46 10.75 -13.03
C PRO A 123 8.25 9.84 -12.75
N GLY A 124 8.41 8.52 -12.87
CA GLY A 124 7.38 7.52 -12.55
C GLY A 124 6.94 7.54 -11.08
N ALA A 125 7.80 8.06 -10.20
CA ALA A 125 7.67 8.03 -8.75
C ALA A 125 7.84 6.63 -8.13
N ASP A 126 8.29 5.63 -8.86
CA ASP A 126 8.57 4.28 -8.36
C ASP A 126 9.54 4.32 -7.16
N ALA A 127 10.55 5.18 -7.23
CA ALA A 127 11.49 5.38 -6.12
C ALA A 127 10.82 6.01 -4.90
N LEU A 128 9.85 6.92 -5.10
CA LEU A 128 9.09 7.51 -4.01
C LEU A 128 8.10 6.50 -3.42
N ASP A 129 7.39 5.75 -4.28
CA ASP A 129 6.45 4.70 -3.91
C ASP A 129 7.15 3.61 -3.10
N ALA A 130 8.38 3.23 -3.47
CA ALA A 130 9.19 2.29 -2.69
C ALA A 130 9.50 2.82 -1.28
N VAL A 131 9.84 4.11 -1.14
CA VAL A 131 10.06 4.69 0.19
C VAL A 131 8.76 4.76 1.00
N ILE A 132 7.64 5.14 0.39
CA ILE A 132 6.33 5.16 1.05
C ILE A 132 5.97 3.75 1.52
N ALA A 133 6.10 2.75 0.64
CA ALA A 133 5.79 1.35 0.90
C ALA A 133 6.75 0.68 1.91
N ALA A 134 7.92 1.26 2.14
CA ALA A 134 8.81 0.80 3.21
C ALA A 134 8.51 1.52 4.54
N ALA A 135 8.38 2.86 4.51
CA ALA A 135 8.30 3.68 5.71
C ALA A 135 6.93 3.61 6.39
N GLY A 136 5.84 3.72 5.62
CA GLY A 136 4.48 3.70 6.15
C GLY A 136 4.16 2.39 6.87
N PRO A 137 4.28 1.24 6.19
CA PRO A 137 3.97 -0.05 6.81
C PRO A 137 4.87 -0.39 7.98
N LEU A 138 6.15 0.05 7.97
CA LEU A 138 7.03 -0.13 9.12
C LEU A 138 6.58 0.70 10.32
N HIS A 139 6.19 1.95 10.11
CA HIS A 139 5.63 2.79 11.17
C HIS A 139 4.35 2.16 11.72
N GLU A 140 3.44 1.76 10.83
CA GLU A 140 2.13 1.23 11.20
C GLU A 140 2.18 -0.16 11.81
N PHE A 141 3.13 -0.98 11.37
CA PHE A 141 3.46 -2.22 12.07
C PHE A 141 3.89 -1.92 13.50
N ARG A 142 4.79 -0.96 13.73
CA ARG A 142 5.27 -0.63 15.09
C ARG A 142 4.17 -0.07 16.01
N GLU A 143 3.23 0.69 15.46
CA GLU A 143 2.12 1.28 16.23
C GLU A 143 0.93 0.31 16.41
N ALA A 144 0.90 -0.82 15.70
CA ALA A 144 -0.22 -1.74 15.75
C ALA A 144 -0.24 -2.56 17.05
N ASP A 145 -1.42 -2.69 17.66
CA ASP A 145 -1.66 -3.72 18.68
C ASP A 145 -1.78 -5.10 18.00
N HIS A 146 -0.63 -5.72 17.78
CA HIS A 146 -0.53 -7.05 17.18
C HIS A 146 -1.25 -8.13 18.00
N ALA A 147 -1.35 -7.97 19.31
CA ALA A 147 -2.01 -8.94 20.18
C ALA A 147 -3.53 -8.88 19.98
N ALA A 148 -4.11 -7.67 19.95
CA ALA A 148 -5.52 -7.49 19.60
C ALA A 148 -5.80 -7.97 18.18
N MET A 149 -4.93 -7.63 17.23
CA MET A 149 -5.11 -8.04 15.84
C MET A 149 -5.04 -9.55 15.64
N ALA A 150 -4.15 -10.24 16.36
CA ALA A 150 -4.02 -11.70 16.29
C ALA A 150 -5.24 -12.45 16.85
N ARG A 151 -5.98 -11.83 17.78
CA ARG A 151 -7.21 -12.38 18.39
C ARG A 151 -8.48 -12.01 17.62
N HIS A 152 -8.40 -11.10 16.67
CA HIS A 152 -9.58 -10.60 15.95
C HIS A 152 -10.01 -11.57 14.85
N ASP A 153 -11.29 -11.94 14.77
CA ASP A 153 -11.77 -12.97 13.83
C ASP A 153 -11.61 -12.59 12.34
N HIS A 154 -11.76 -11.29 12.05
CA HIS A 154 -11.67 -10.74 10.69
C HIS A 154 -10.24 -10.73 10.11
N PHE A 155 -9.23 -10.24 10.84
CA PHE A 155 -7.91 -9.97 10.27
C PHE A 155 -7.18 -11.20 9.70
N PRO A 156 -7.24 -12.40 10.31
CA PRO A 156 -6.66 -13.60 9.73
C PRO A 156 -7.33 -14.06 8.41
N ARG A 157 -8.56 -13.61 8.12
CA ARG A 157 -9.35 -14.03 6.95
C ARG A 157 -9.34 -12.98 5.85
N GLU A 158 -9.64 -11.75 6.22
CA GLU A 158 -9.86 -10.64 5.30
C GLU A 158 -8.63 -9.72 5.19
N GLY A 159 -7.66 -9.89 6.09
CA GLY A 159 -6.44 -9.10 6.10
C GLY A 159 -6.61 -7.74 6.73
N ARG A 160 -5.54 -6.95 6.65
CA ARG A 160 -5.47 -5.53 6.99
C ARG A 160 -4.37 -4.95 6.15
N ALA A 161 -4.68 -3.88 5.43
CA ALA A 161 -3.65 -3.07 4.81
C ALA A 161 -2.88 -2.31 5.89
N TYR A 162 -1.57 -2.50 5.95
CA TYR A 162 -0.70 -1.66 6.77
C TYR A 162 -0.47 -0.37 5.98
N VAL A 163 -1.50 0.47 6.01
CA VAL A 163 -1.55 1.81 5.44
C VAL A 163 -0.96 2.78 6.43
#